data_AF-A0A816Z1U2-F1
#
_entry.id   AF-A0A816Z1U2-F1
#
_cell.length_a   1.000
_cell.length_b   1.000
_cell.length_c   1.000
_cell.angle_alpha   90.00
_cell.angle_beta   90.00
_cell.angle_gamma   90.00
#
_symmetry.space_group_name_H-M   'P 1'
#
loop_
_entity.id
_entity.type
_entity.pdbx_description
1 polymer ?
#
loop_
_entity_poly.entity_id
_entity_poly.type
_entity_poly.pdbx_seq_one_letter_code
_entity_poly.pdbx_strand_id
1 'polypeptide(L)'
;MTQKSIEWFWKSNDNPFSNEESVDWNRYSDVENAIIEEAFSTLKKTHVIIDDYHIDFEHRVQIANDDKTKQRPIKRVEMNKEEGGRLREARFMPNPIVPSSSFHGLVGLRKIFIDSFMKSIDLKSVNDWEKRKYEIVEKAKLGILHEGQLVGKQCEANWIVEQLEKVKDKTKKDIGECCVYIYTLESFLYKILNHAMRLIGDIDHENSWQSKIETLGPFTFLLY
;
A
#
# COMPACT_ATOMS: atom_id res chain seq x y z
N MET A 1 5.87 -17.49 23.51
CA MET A 1 6.98 -16.88 22.76
C MET A 1 6.49 -15.54 22.25
N THR A 2 7.08 -14.44 22.70
CA THR A 2 6.81 -13.11 22.16
C THR A 2 7.32 -13.07 20.72
N GLN A 3 6.41 -12.89 19.78
CA GLN A 3 6.76 -12.79 18.36
C GLN A 3 7.44 -11.44 18.15
N LYS A 4 8.72 -11.47 17.79
CA LYS A 4 9.50 -10.26 17.45
C LYS A 4 9.10 -9.75 16.07
N SER A 5 9.02 -8.43 15.90
CA SER A 5 8.91 -7.78 14.59
C SER A 5 10.19 -7.01 14.28
N ILE A 6 10.51 -6.88 13.00
CA ILE A 6 11.64 -6.08 12.52
C ILE A 6 11.10 -4.79 11.92
N GLU A 7 11.67 -3.68 12.37
CA GLU A 7 11.29 -2.35 11.94
C GLU A 7 12.53 -1.56 11.51
N TRP A 8 12.43 -0.96 10.33
CA TRP A 8 13.43 -0.07 9.78
C TRP A 8 13.00 1.38 9.97
N PHE A 9 13.97 2.23 10.28
CA PHE A 9 13.78 3.65 10.52
C PHE A 9 14.82 4.47 9.76
N TRP A 10 14.46 5.70 9.47
CA TRP A 10 15.34 6.73 8.92
C TRP A 10 15.30 7.98 9.80
N LYS A 11 16.42 8.69 9.88
CA LYS A 11 16.52 9.92 10.69
C LYS A 11 15.89 11.10 9.95
N SER A 12 14.85 11.68 10.54
CA SER A 12 13.96 12.64 9.88
C SER A 12 14.28 14.11 10.11
N ASN A 13 15.25 14.40 10.97
CA ASN A 13 15.81 15.74 11.18
C ASN A 13 16.15 16.46 9.85
N ASP A 14 16.03 17.79 9.83
CA ASP A 14 16.45 18.62 8.70
C ASP A 14 17.96 18.50 8.47
N ASN A 15 18.74 18.48 9.56
CA ASN A 15 20.14 18.08 9.54
C ASN A 15 20.31 16.66 10.10
N PRO A 16 20.25 15.61 9.26
CA PRO A 16 20.27 14.22 9.71
C PRO A 16 21.59 13.80 10.37
N PHE A 17 22.67 14.55 10.20
CA PHE A 17 23.98 14.24 10.79
C PHE A 17 24.33 15.12 12.00
N SER A 18 23.46 16.04 12.40
CA SER A 18 23.64 16.81 13.63
C SER A 18 23.50 15.92 14.86
N ASN A 19 24.34 16.18 15.86
CA ASN A 19 24.27 15.59 17.20
C ASN A 19 23.61 16.53 18.22
N GLU A 20 23.26 17.76 17.82
CA GLU A 20 22.74 18.81 18.70
C GLU A 20 21.21 18.83 18.77
N GLU A 21 20.55 18.20 17.80
CA GLU A 21 19.09 18.12 17.72
C GLU A 21 18.54 16.86 18.40
N SER A 22 17.33 16.95 18.95
CA SER A 22 16.57 15.78 19.36
C SER A 22 16.40 14.83 18.18
N VAL A 23 16.69 13.55 18.38
CA VAL A 23 16.74 12.58 17.29
C VAL A 23 15.35 12.11 16.94
N ASP A 24 14.83 12.59 15.81
CA ASP A 24 13.56 12.11 15.26
C ASP A 24 13.82 10.98 14.28
N TRP A 25 13.25 9.81 14.59
CA TRP A 25 13.31 8.63 13.74
C TRP A 25 11.91 8.34 13.20
N ASN A 26 11.78 8.41 11.89
CA ASN A 26 10.56 8.00 11.21
C ASN A 26 10.68 6.54 10.75
N ARG A 27 9.54 5.84 10.78
CA ARG A 27 9.44 4.48 10.22
C ARG A 27 9.32 4.56 8.72
N TYR A 28 9.84 3.53 8.06
CA TYR A 28 9.40 3.22 6.69
C TYR A 28 7.96 2.72 6.71
N SER A 29 7.26 2.86 5.59
CA SER A 29 5.93 2.27 5.44
C SER A 29 5.99 0.74 5.55
N ASP A 30 4.84 0.09 5.78
CA ASP A 30 4.82 -1.38 5.95
C ASP A 30 5.40 -2.10 4.72
N VAL A 31 5.11 -1.58 3.51
CA VAL A 31 5.60 -2.17 2.25
C VAL A 31 7.09 -1.90 2.05
N GLU A 32 7.54 -0.66 2.25
CA GLU A 32 8.97 -0.33 2.17
C GLU A 32 9.77 -1.15 3.20
N ASN A 33 9.29 -1.26 4.44
CA ASN A 33 9.92 -2.08 5.47
C ASN A 33 10.07 -3.55 5.05
N ALA A 34 9.04 -4.12 4.40
CA ALA A 34 9.10 -5.48 3.88
C ALA A 34 10.14 -5.63 2.75
N ILE A 35 10.17 -4.69 1.79
CA ILE A 35 11.15 -4.65 0.69
C ILE A 35 12.57 -4.57 1.24
N ILE A 36 12.81 -3.68 2.22
CA ILE A 36 14.11 -3.46 2.85
C ILE A 36 14.57 -4.72 3.59
N GLU A 37 13.70 -5.29 4.43
CA GLU A 37 14.05 -6.47 5.22
C GLU A 37 14.28 -7.70 4.34
N GLU A 38 13.51 -7.89 3.27
CA GLU A 38 13.74 -8.98 2.31
C GLU A 38 15.10 -8.81 1.61
N ALA A 39 15.42 -7.60 1.15
CA ALA A 39 16.71 -7.32 0.52
C ALA A 39 17.89 -7.56 1.47
N PHE A 40 17.79 -7.11 2.72
CA PHE A 40 18.84 -7.24 3.73
C PHE A 40 19.00 -8.66 4.26
N SER A 41 17.90 -9.27 4.71
CA SER A 41 17.93 -10.51 5.49
C SER A 41 17.89 -11.76 4.60
N THR A 42 17.02 -11.77 3.58
CA THR A 42 16.77 -12.93 2.72
C THR A 42 17.74 -12.97 1.55
N LEU A 43 17.87 -11.85 0.84
CA LEU A 43 18.66 -11.76 -0.39
C LEU A 43 20.13 -11.38 -0.15
N LYS A 44 20.49 -10.96 1.07
CA LYS A 44 21.85 -10.53 1.46
C LYS A 44 22.45 -9.48 0.50
N LYS A 45 21.61 -8.56 0.01
CA LYS A 45 22.05 -7.47 -0.86
C LYS A 45 22.83 -6.42 -0.06
N THR A 46 23.73 -5.71 -0.73
CA THR A 46 24.44 -4.55 -0.16
C THR A 46 23.65 -3.26 -0.30
N HIS A 47 22.72 -3.20 -1.25
CA HIS A 47 21.84 -2.06 -1.47
C HIS A 47 20.45 -2.49 -1.94
N VAL A 48 19.47 -1.59 -1.80
CA VAL A 48 18.12 -1.75 -2.35
C VAL A 48 17.61 -0.41 -2.87
N ILE A 49 17.01 -0.41 -4.06
CA ILE A 49 16.41 0.77 -4.69
C ILE A 49 14.92 0.78 -4.36
N ILE A 50 14.39 1.92 -3.90
CA ILE A 50 13.00 2.11 -3.48
C ILE A 50 12.53 3.45 -4.01
N ASP A 51 11.76 3.43 -5.11
CA ASP A 51 11.08 4.60 -5.67
C ASP A 51 11.96 5.88 -5.72
N ASP A 52 11.78 6.77 -4.75
CA ASP A 52 12.42 8.07 -4.61
C ASP A 52 13.84 8.04 -3.99
N TYR A 53 14.30 6.90 -3.46
CA TYR A 53 15.62 6.75 -2.85
C TYR A 53 16.22 5.35 -3.05
N HIS A 54 17.44 5.15 -2.56
CA HIS A 54 18.02 3.83 -2.38
C HIS A 54 18.70 3.76 -1.01
N ILE A 55 18.82 2.55 -0.50
CA ILE A 55 19.48 2.26 0.78
C ILE A 55 20.79 1.55 0.51
N ASP A 56 21.83 2.05 1.15
CA ASP A 56 23.13 1.41 1.30
C ASP A 56 23.20 0.76 2.69
N PHE A 57 23.22 -0.57 2.73
CA PHE A 57 23.24 -1.32 3.98
C PHE A 57 24.63 -1.37 4.63
N GLU A 58 25.69 -1.20 3.85
CA GLU A 58 27.07 -1.18 4.34
C GLU A 58 27.33 0.10 5.13
N HIS A 59 26.93 1.23 4.55
CA HIS A 59 27.09 2.55 5.18
C HIS A 59 25.93 2.95 6.09
N ARG A 60 24.85 2.16 6.13
CA ARG A 60 23.62 2.43 6.91
C ARG A 60 23.03 3.80 6.60
N VAL A 61 22.90 4.11 5.32
CA VAL A 61 22.31 5.36 4.84
C VAL A 61 21.27 5.12 3.76
N GLN A 62 20.24 5.96 3.78
CA GLN A 62 19.35 6.22 2.65
C GLN A 62 19.92 7.40 1.86
N ILE A 63 19.87 7.32 0.53
CA ILE A 63 20.37 8.33 -0.40
C ILE A 63 19.26 8.63 -1.40
N ALA A 64 18.91 9.90 -1.58
CA ALA A 64 17.89 10.29 -2.56
C ALA A 64 18.36 9.98 -4.00
N ASN A 65 17.45 9.53 -4.86
CA ASN A 65 17.79 9.14 -6.23
C ASN A 65 18.08 10.35 -7.12
N ASP A 66 17.48 11.49 -6.83
CA ASP A 66 17.65 12.77 -7.54
C ASP A 66 18.87 13.57 -7.05
N ASP A 67 19.29 13.37 -5.80
CA ASP A 67 20.33 14.15 -5.15
C ASP A 67 21.17 13.30 -4.18
N LYS A 68 22.40 12.97 -4.59
CA LYS A 68 23.34 12.18 -3.80
C LYS A 68 23.81 12.87 -2.51
N THR A 69 23.60 14.18 -2.38
CA THR A 69 23.95 14.93 -1.16
C THR A 69 22.87 14.80 -0.08
N LYS A 70 21.64 14.47 -0.47
CA LYS A 70 20.54 14.20 0.46
C LYS A 70 20.64 12.77 0.98
N GLN A 71 21.33 12.63 2.11
CA GLN A 71 21.51 11.36 2.78
C GLN A 71 20.91 11.38 4.18
N ARG A 72 20.39 10.24 4.62
CA ARG A 72 19.79 10.08 5.95
C ARG A 72 20.26 8.77 6.57
N PRO A 73 20.80 8.76 7.80
CA PRO A 73 21.10 7.53 8.51
C PRO A 73 19.86 6.66 8.67
N ILE A 74 20.06 5.34 8.62
CA ILE A 74 19.03 4.34 8.83
C ILE A 74 19.40 3.38 9.96
N LYS A 75 18.38 2.76 10.58
CA LYS A 75 18.59 1.71 11.57
C LYS A 75 17.54 0.61 11.46
N ARG A 76 17.93 -0.59 11.87
CA ARG A 76 17.09 -1.78 11.99
C ARG A 76 16.89 -2.09 13.46
N VAL A 77 15.66 -2.26 13.92
CA VAL A 77 15.32 -2.51 15.32
C VAL A 77 14.47 -3.78 15.43
N GLU A 78 14.82 -4.65 16.38
CA GLU A 78 13.95 -5.75 16.82
C GLU A 78 13.00 -5.24 17.89
N MET A 79 11.69 -5.31 17.64
CA MET A 79 10.65 -4.88 18.56
C MET A 79 9.82 -6.05 19.06
N ASN A 80 9.34 -5.97 20.30
CA ASN A 80 8.31 -6.88 20.81
C ASN A 80 6.95 -6.45 20.24
N LYS A 81 6.16 -7.39 19.69
CA LYS A 81 4.84 -7.07 19.12
C LYS A 81 3.88 -6.36 20.10
N GLU A 82 4.02 -6.61 21.39
CA GLU A 82 3.20 -5.97 22.44
C GLU A 82 3.58 -4.49 22.69
N GLU A 83 4.85 -4.14 22.48
CA GLU A 83 5.36 -2.75 22.58
C GLU A 83 5.14 -1.97 21.27
N GLY A 84 5.08 -2.68 20.14
CA GLY A 84 4.79 -2.13 18.81
C GLY A 84 3.32 -1.79 18.57
N GLY A 85 2.47 -1.93 19.59
CA GLY A 85 1.05 -1.65 19.51
C GLY A 85 0.80 -0.18 19.19
N ARG A 86 0.50 0.14 17.92
CA ARG A 86 -0.19 1.38 17.57
C ARG A 86 -1.17 1.13 16.43
N LEU A 87 -2.46 1.28 16.77
CA LEU A 87 -3.49 1.63 15.81
C LEU A 87 -2.96 2.81 15.00
N ARG A 88 -3.02 2.73 13.67
CA ARG A 88 -2.70 3.86 12.82
C ARG A 88 -3.83 4.87 12.95
N GLU A 89 -3.70 5.80 13.90
CA GLU A 89 -4.70 6.85 14.15
C GLU A 89 -5.05 7.61 12.87
N ALA A 90 -4.07 7.86 12.00
CA ALA A 90 -4.27 8.46 10.68
C ALA A 90 -5.29 7.72 9.78
N ARG A 91 -5.51 6.41 9.97
CA ARG A 91 -6.56 5.64 9.27
C ARG A 91 -7.97 5.98 9.76
N PHE A 92 -8.07 6.37 11.02
CA PHE A 92 -9.31 6.77 11.67
C PHE A 92 -9.53 8.28 11.60
N MET A 93 -8.50 9.05 11.24
CA MET A 93 -8.64 10.48 11.01
C MET A 93 -9.27 10.76 9.64
N PRO A 94 -10.19 11.74 9.55
CA PRO A 94 -10.65 12.23 8.27
C PRO A 94 -9.48 12.93 7.55
N ASN A 95 -8.88 12.29 6.55
CA ASN A 95 -8.15 12.97 5.48
C ASN A 95 -8.99 14.16 4.97
N PRO A 96 -8.42 15.32 4.60
CA PRO A 96 -9.06 16.66 4.66
C PRO A 96 -10.28 16.88 3.75
N ILE A 97 -10.70 15.85 3.02
CA ILE A 97 -12.01 15.81 2.41
C ILE A 97 -12.99 15.39 3.50
N VAL A 98 -13.66 16.37 4.09
CA VAL A 98 -14.92 16.15 4.78
C VAL A 98 -15.91 15.82 3.67
N PRO A 99 -16.29 14.55 3.45
CA PRO A 99 -17.34 14.27 2.48
C PRO A 99 -18.59 14.98 2.99
N SER A 100 -19.41 15.51 2.08
CA SER A 100 -20.69 16.17 2.42
C SER A 100 -21.66 15.24 3.18
N SER A 101 -21.33 13.94 3.28
CA SER A 101 -22.08 12.89 3.96
C SER A 101 -21.22 12.04 4.90
N SER A 102 -21.79 11.60 6.03
CA SER A 102 -21.12 10.73 7.00
C SER A 102 -20.91 9.30 6.47
N PHE A 103 -19.83 8.64 6.91
CA PHE A 103 -19.44 7.29 6.46
C PHE A 103 -20.46 6.20 6.78
N HIS A 104 -21.40 6.45 7.72
CA HIS A 104 -22.35 5.48 8.25
C HIS A 104 -23.43 5.03 7.24
N GLY A 105 -23.50 5.60 6.02
CA GLY A 105 -24.47 5.25 4.97
C GLY A 105 -23.88 4.63 3.69
N LEU A 106 -22.55 4.49 3.57
CA LEU A 106 -21.87 4.21 2.29
C LEU A 106 -21.76 2.72 1.92
N VAL A 107 -22.45 1.81 2.63
CA VAL A 107 -22.50 0.38 2.27
C VAL A 107 -23.02 0.19 0.83
N GLY A 108 -23.90 1.07 0.36
CA GLY A 108 -24.39 1.10 -1.03
C GLY A 108 -23.39 1.63 -2.05
N LEU A 109 -22.35 2.38 -1.66
CA LEU A 109 -21.43 3.04 -2.59
C LEU A 109 -20.24 2.15 -2.99
N ARG A 110 -19.79 1.25 -2.10
CA ARG A 110 -18.87 0.16 -2.48
C ARG A 110 -19.46 -0.73 -3.58
N LYS A 111 -20.78 -0.92 -3.52
CA LYS A 111 -21.52 -1.63 -4.56
C LYS A 111 -21.42 -0.93 -5.92
N ILE A 112 -21.26 0.39 -5.99
CA ILE A 112 -21.07 1.10 -7.27
C ILE A 112 -19.77 0.69 -7.96
N PHE A 113 -18.66 0.59 -7.22
CA PHE A 113 -17.37 0.14 -7.77
C PHE A 113 -17.44 -1.31 -8.24
N ILE A 114 -18.01 -2.18 -7.40
CA ILE A 114 -18.17 -3.61 -7.70
C ILE A 114 -19.09 -3.82 -8.90
N ASP A 115 -20.27 -3.21 -8.91
CA ASP A 115 -21.25 -3.34 -9.99
C ASP A 115 -20.70 -2.77 -11.30
N SER A 116 -20.01 -1.62 -11.25
CA SER A 116 -19.41 -1.00 -12.44
C SER A 116 -18.27 -1.84 -13.01
N PHE A 117 -17.42 -2.41 -12.15
CA PHE A 117 -16.39 -3.35 -12.59
C PHE A 117 -17.00 -4.65 -13.15
N MET A 118 -17.98 -5.23 -12.47
CA MET A 118 -18.68 -6.42 -12.95
C MET A 118 -19.29 -6.19 -14.33
N LYS A 119 -19.89 -5.01 -14.57
CA LYS A 119 -20.38 -4.61 -15.89
C LYS A 119 -19.26 -4.47 -16.92
N SER A 120 -18.11 -3.89 -16.55
CA SER A 120 -17.00 -3.67 -17.49
C SER A 120 -16.38 -4.98 -17.99
N ILE A 121 -16.50 -6.05 -17.21
CA ILE A 121 -16.05 -7.38 -17.63
C ILE A 121 -17.19 -8.25 -18.18
N ASP A 122 -18.47 -7.92 -18.01
CA ASP A 122 -19.64 -8.79 -18.27
C ASP A 122 -19.72 -9.99 -17.30
N LEU A 123 -19.51 -9.74 -16.01
CA LEU A 123 -19.74 -10.70 -14.94
C LEU A 123 -21.17 -10.55 -14.39
N LYS A 124 -22.00 -11.57 -14.59
CA LYS A 124 -23.42 -11.53 -14.19
C LYS A 124 -23.65 -11.65 -12.68
N SER A 125 -22.74 -12.30 -11.97
CA SER A 125 -22.84 -12.53 -10.54
C SER A 125 -21.46 -12.60 -9.89
N VAL A 126 -21.35 -12.12 -8.65
CA VAL A 126 -20.14 -12.29 -7.81
C VAL A 126 -19.80 -13.76 -7.63
N ASN A 127 -20.80 -14.66 -7.72
CA ASN A 127 -20.58 -16.11 -7.60
C ASN A 127 -19.94 -16.73 -8.85
N ASP A 128 -19.92 -16.03 -9.99
CA ASP A 128 -19.25 -16.50 -11.21
C ASP A 128 -17.73 -16.24 -11.19
N TRP A 129 -17.18 -15.73 -10.08
CA TRP A 129 -15.78 -15.31 -10.00
C TRP A 129 -14.79 -16.44 -10.35
N GLU A 130 -15.05 -17.70 -9.98
CA GLU A 130 -14.13 -18.82 -10.26
C GLU A 130 -13.81 -18.96 -11.75
N LYS A 131 -14.80 -18.71 -12.61
CA LYS A 131 -14.63 -18.81 -14.07
C LYS A 131 -13.66 -17.76 -14.62
N ARG A 132 -13.48 -16.65 -13.89
CA ARG A 132 -12.72 -15.47 -14.32
C ARG A 132 -11.70 -15.00 -13.31
N LYS A 133 -11.38 -15.83 -12.32
CA LYS A 133 -10.49 -15.46 -11.21
C LYS A 133 -9.16 -14.93 -11.71
N TYR A 134 -8.58 -15.59 -12.72
CA TYR A 134 -7.31 -15.22 -13.32
C TYR A 134 -7.38 -13.85 -14.00
N GLU A 135 -8.45 -13.58 -14.72
CA GLU A 135 -8.65 -12.30 -15.37
C GLU A 135 -8.86 -11.17 -14.35
N ILE A 136 -9.62 -11.42 -13.28
CA ILE A 136 -9.87 -10.43 -12.23
C ILE A 136 -8.57 -10.11 -11.47
N VAL A 137 -7.80 -11.14 -11.11
CA VAL A 137 -6.48 -10.97 -10.47
C VAL A 137 -5.53 -10.22 -11.40
N GLU A 138 -5.50 -10.55 -12.68
CA GLU A 138 -4.62 -9.86 -13.63
C GLU A 138 -5.02 -8.38 -13.80
N LYS A 139 -6.31 -8.09 -13.94
CA LYS A 139 -6.81 -6.70 -13.99
C LYS A 139 -6.48 -5.94 -12.71
N ALA A 140 -6.57 -6.58 -11.54
CA ALA A 140 -6.18 -5.96 -10.27
C ALA A 140 -4.69 -5.63 -10.25
N LYS A 141 -3.83 -6.54 -10.70
CA LYS A 141 -2.39 -6.31 -10.80
C LYS A 141 -2.07 -5.13 -11.72
N LEU A 142 -2.64 -5.12 -12.93
CA LEU A 142 -2.43 -4.05 -13.90
C LEU A 142 -2.89 -2.69 -13.36
N GLY A 143 -4.05 -2.64 -12.70
CA GLY A 143 -4.56 -1.42 -12.06
C GLY A 143 -3.65 -0.92 -10.93
N ILE A 144 -3.15 -1.81 -10.09
CA ILE A 144 -2.20 -1.46 -9.01
C ILE A 144 -0.89 -0.90 -9.58
N LEU A 145 -0.35 -1.52 -10.64
CA LEU A 145 0.86 -1.02 -11.31
C LEU A 145 0.64 0.36 -11.91
N HIS A 146 -0.50 0.57 -12.58
CA HIS A 146 -0.83 1.85 -13.18
C HIS A 146 -0.93 2.97 -12.12
N GLU A 147 -1.65 2.72 -11.04
CA GLU A 147 -1.80 3.69 -9.96
C GLU A 147 -0.48 3.96 -9.24
N GLY A 148 0.35 2.93 -9.04
CA GLY A 148 1.70 3.06 -8.52
C GLY A 148 2.57 3.95 -9.40
N GLN A 149 2.53 3.74 -10.71
CA GLN A 149 3.26 4.58 -11.66
C GLN A 149 2.83 6.05 -11.58
N LEU A 150 1.52 6.33 -11.51
CA LEU A 150 0.98 7.69 -11.45
C LEU A 150 1.46 8.47 -10.21
N VAL A 151 1.68 7.79 -9.08
CA VAL A 151 2.12 8.44 -7.83
C VAL A 151 3.60 8.24 -7.54
N GLY A 152 4.36 7.69 -8.50
CA GLY A 152 5.80 7.44 -8.35
C GLY A 152 6.15 6.35 -7.33
N LYS A 153 5.24 5.40 -7.08
CA LYS A 153 5.40 4.27 -6.14
C LYS A 153 5.45 2.91 -6.85
N GLN A 154 6.31 2.81 -7.87
CA GLN A 154 6.43 1.62 -8.72
C GLN A 154 7.00 0.42 -7.98
N CYS A 155 7.96 0.63 -7.08
CA CYS A 155 8.60 -0.41 -6.27
C CYS A 155 7.58 -1.02 -5.30
N GLU A 156 6.83 -0.19 -4.57
CA GLU A 156 5.70 -0.66 -3.75
C GLU A 156 4.66 -1.43 -4.61
N ALA A 157 4.29 -0.90 -5.78
CA ALA A 157 3.30 -1.51 -6.65
C ALA A 157 3.72 -2.90 -7.13
N ASN A 158 4.98 -3.05 -7.54
CA ASN A 158 5.54 -4.34 -7.93
C ASN A 158 5.49 -5.34 -6.76
N TRP A 159 5.88 -4.92 -5.56
CA TRP A 159 5.85 -5.79 -4.38
C TRP A 159 4.42 -6.26 -4.06
N ILE A 160 3.44 -5.36 -4.14
CA ILE A 160 2.02 -5.69 -3.92
C ILE A 160 1.53 -6.71 -4.96
N VAL A 161 1.86 -6.48 -6.24
CA VAL A 161 1.51 -7.40 -7.33
C VAL A 161 2.13 -8.77 -7.16
N GLU A 162 3.38 -8.86 -6.70
CA GLU A 162 4.02 -10.13 -6.38
C GLU A 162 3.28 -10.89 -5.25
N GLN A 163 2.71 -10.19 -4.27
CA GLN A 163 1.89 -10.87 -3.24
C GLN A 163 0.62 -11.47 -3.82
N LEU A 164 -0.07 -10.77 -4.73
CA LEU A 164 -1.24 -11.29 -5.44
C LEU A 164 -0.87 -12.48 -6.35
N GLU A 165 0.27 -12.38 -7.03
CA GLU A 165 0.77 -13.44 -7.91
C GLU A 165 1.00 -14.75 -7.15
N LYS A 166 1.53 -14.69 -5.92
CA LYS A 166 1.77 -15.86 -5.05
C LYS A 166 0.48 -16.59 -4.65
N VAL A 167 -0.68 -15.97 -4.77
CA VAL A 167 -1.98 -16.55 -4.36
C VAL A 167 -2.97 -16.73 -5.50
N LYS A 168 -2.62 -16.37 -6.74
CA LYS A 168 -3.54 -16.40 -7.90
C LYS A 168 -4.18 -17.77 -8.18
N ASP A 169 -3.44 -18.84 -7.88
CA ASP A 169 -3.88 -20.23 -8.10
C ASP A 169 -4.60 -20.83 -6.89
N LYS A 170 -4.69 -20.09 -5.78
CA LYS A 170 -5.29 -20.56 -4.52
C LYS A 170 -6.81 -20.33 -4.50
N THR A 171 -7.43 -20.60 -3.35
CA THR A 171 -8.89 -20.48 -3.17
C THR A 171 -9.34 -19.02 -3.07
N LYS A 172 -10.66 -18.77 -3.21
CA LYS A 172 -11.25 -17.44 -2.95
C LYS A 172 -10.78 -16.86 -1.62
N LYS A 173 -10.77 -17.71 -0.60
CA LYS A 173 -10.45 -17.32 0.77
C LYS A 173 -9.00 -16.86 0.86
N ASP A 174 -8.07 -17.61 0.28
CA ASP A 174 -6.64 -17.25 0.30
C ASP A 174 -6.36 -15.93 -0.43
N ILE A 175 -7.03 -15.71 -1.57
CA ILE A 175 -6.92 -14.46 -2.34
C ILE A 175 -7.52 -13.30 -1.54
N GLY A 176 -8.70 -13.49 -0.96
CA GLY A 176 -9.36 -12.49 -0.12
C GLY A 176 -8.53 -12.13 1.11
N GLU A 177 -7.96 -13.11 1.82
CA GLU A 177 -7.06 -12.89 2.95
C GLU A 177 -5.80 -12.12 2.53
N CYS A 178 -5.23 -12.42 1.37
CA CYS A 178 -4.13 -11.65 0.81
C CYS A 178 -4.52 -10.21 0.50
N CYS A 179 -5.69 -9.97 -0.11
CA CYS A 179 -6.20 -8.63 -0.39
C CYS A 179 -6.45 -7.84 0.90
N VAL A 180 -7.01 -8.47 1.93
CA VAL A 180 -7.18 -7.88 3.26
C VAL A 180 -5.81 -7.50 3.85
N TYR A 181 -4.85 -8.42 3.81
CA TYR A 181 -3.49 -8.14 4.27
C TYR A 181 -2.90 -6.92 3.55
N ILE A 182 -2.89 -6.91 2.21
CA ILE A 182 -2.40 -5.79 1.39
C ILE A 182 -3.11 -4.48 1.73
N TYR A 183 -4.44 -4.49 1.82
CA TYR A 183 -5.24 -3.30 2.16
C TYR A 183 -4.92 -2.80 3.57
N THR A 184 -4.54 -3.71 4.47
CA THR A 184 -4.10 -3.34 5.81
C THR A 184 -2.66 -2.84 5.86
N LEU A 185 -1.85 -2.83 4.81
CA LEU A 185 -0.51 -2.24 4.84
C LEU A 185 -0.53 -0.72 4.68
N GLU A 186 0.45 -0.03 5.24
CA GLU A 186 0.69 1.38 4.94
C GLU A 186 1.35 1.39 3.57
N SER A 187 0.59 1.77 2.57
CA SER A 187 1.00 1.75 1.18
C SER A 187 0.29 2.86 0.40
N PHE A 188 0.81 3.16 -0.78
CA PHE A 188 0.10 4.05 -1.70
C PHE A 188 -1.31 3.52 -2.04
N LEU A 189 -1.46 2.21 -2.22
CA LEU A 189 -2.73 1.57 -2.62
C LEU A 189 -3.81 1.81 -1.55
N TYR A 190 -3.47 1.66 -0.27
CA TYR A 190 -4.40 1.97 0.82
C TYR A 190 -4.85 3.44 0.77
N LYS A 191 -3.90 4.37 0.56
CA LYS A 191 -4.16 5.82 0.54
C LYS A 191 -5.09 6.19 -0.63
N ILE A 192 -4.80 5.72 -1.83
CA ILE A 192 -5.60 6.01 -3.04
C ILE A 192 -6.98 5.35 -2.94
N LEU A 193 -7.06 4.09 -2.51
CA LEU A 193 -8.35 3.40 -2.40
C LEU A 193 -9.27 4.07 -1.37
N ASN A 194 -8.75 4.44 -0.20
CA ASN A 194 -9.56 5.18 0.77
C ASN A 194 -9.99 6.56 0.28
N HIS A 195 -9.11 7.25 -0.44
CA HIS A 195 -9.44 8.54 -1.04
C HIS A 195 -10.56 8.39 -2.08
N ALA A 196 -10.42 7.46 -3.02
CA ALA A 196 -11.44 7.20 -4.04
C ALA A 196 -12.79 6.80 -3.41
N MET A 197 -12.77 5.91 -2.40
CA MET A 197 -13.98 5.45 -1.71
C MET A 197 -14.70 6.57 -0.93
N ARG A 198 -13.97 7.58 -0.45
CA ARG A 198 -14.53 8.77 0.23
C ARG A 198 -15.22 9.74 -0.71
N LEU A 199 -14.80 9.77 -1.97
CA LEU A 199 -15.35 10.65 -3.01
C LEU A 199 -16.59 10.06 -3.69
N ILE A 200 -16.89 8.78 -3.50
CA ILE A 200 -18.05 8.18 -4.16
C ILE A 200 -19.33 8.89 -3.74
N GLY A 201 -20.17 9.21 -4.71
CA GLY A 201 -21.44 9.92 -4.50
C GLY A 201 -21.28 11.43 -4.33
N ASP A 202 -20.05 11.93 -4.29
CA ASP A 202 -19.77 13.36 -4.42
C ASP A 202 -19.86 13.76 -5.90
N ILE A 203 -20.80 14.66 -6.19
CA ILE A 203 -21.10 15.15 -7.55
C ILE A 203 -19.93 16.01 -8.06
N ASP A 204 -19.30 16.79 -7.18
CA ASP A 204 -18.22 17.70 -7.57
C ASP A 204 -16.93 16.93 -7.94
N HIS A 205 -16.82 15.69 -7.48
CA HIS A 205 -15.67 14.82 -7.70
C HIS A 205 -16.01 13.57 -8.53
N GLU A 206 -17.13 13.56 -9.24
CA GLU A 206 -17.63 12.39 -9.98
C GLU A 206 -16.60 11.79 -10.94
N ASN A 207 -16.01 12.62 -11.79
CA ASN A 207 -14.99 12.21 -12.74
C ASN A 207 -13.75 11.62 -12.03
N SER A 208 -13.41 12.15 -10.85
CA SER A 208 -12.25 11.71 -10.09
C SER A 208 -12.41 10.29 -9.59
N TRP A 209 -13.55 9.93 -8.97
CA TRP A 209 -13.74 8.56 -8.48
C TRP A 209 -14.14 7.58 -9.58
N GLN A 210 -14.87 8.01 -10.62
CA GLN A 210 -15.23 7.14 -11.74
C GLN A 210 -14.01 6.68 -12.55
N SER A 211 -13.04 7.56 -12.77
CA SER A 211 -11.80 7.19 -13.47
C SER A 211 -11.00 6.10 -12.73
N LYS A 212 -11.21 5.95 -11.42
CA LYS A 212 -10.57 4.92 -10.59
C LYS A 212 -11.27 3.57 -10.62
N ILE A 213 -12.45 3.45 -11.22
CA ILE A 213 -13.18 2.18 -11.29
C ILE A 213 -12.41 1.15 -12.11
N GLU A 214 -11.81 1.56 -13.23
CA GLU A 214 -11.07 0.64 -14.10
C GLU A 214 -9.81 0.08 -13.42
N THR A 215 -9.12 0.92 -12.64
CA THR A 215 -7.84 0.59 -12.02
C THR A 215 -8.00 -0.03 -10.62
N LEU A 216 -8.91 0.46 -9.79
CA LEU A 216 -9.11 0.01 -8.40
C LEU A 216 -10.31 -0.92 -8.23
N GLY A 217 -11.26 -0.94 -9.16
CA GLY A 217 -12.43 -1.81 -9.14
C GLY A 217 -12.10 -3.30 -9.05
N PRO A 218 -11.15 -3.84 -9.84
CA PRO A 218 -10.80 -5.25 -9.75
C PRO A 218 -10.24 -5.64 -8.37
N PHE A 219 -9.35 -4.84 -7.78
CA PHE A 219 -8.83 -5.11 -6.43
C PHE A 219 -9.93 -4.97 -5.36
N THR A 220 -10.81 -3.98 -5.49
CA THR A 220 -11.96 -3.80 -4.61
C THR A 220 -12.92 -5.00 -4.69
N PHE A 221 -13.10 -5.59 -5.86
CA PHE A 221 -13.89 -6.81 -6.05
C PHE A 221 -13.25 -8.01 -5.34
N LEU A 222 -11.92 -8.17 -5.42
CA LEU A 222 -11.22 -9.26 -4.73
C LEU A 222 -11.26 -9.14 -3.20
N LEU A 223 -11.43 -7.92 -2.69
CA LEU A 223 -11.59 -7.63 -1.27
C LEU A 223 -13.02 -7.94 -0.74
N TYR A 224 -14.00 -8.12 -1.63
CA TYR A 224 -15.44 -8.31 -1.31
C TYR A 224 -15.87 -9.78 -1.21
#